data_AF-A0A926HWH3-F1
#
_entry.id   AF-A0A926HWH3-F1
#
_cell.length_a   1.000
_cell.length_b   1.000
_cell.length_c   1.000
_cell.angle_alpha   90.00
_cell.angle_beta   90.00
_cell.angle_gamma   90.00
#
_symmetry.space_group_name_H-M   'P 1'
#
loop_
_entity.id
_entity.type
_entity.pdbx_description
1 polymer ?
#
loop_
_entity_poly.entity_id
_entity_poly.type
_entity_poly.pdbx_seq_one_letter_code
_entity_poly.pdbx_strand_id
1 'polypeptide(L)'
;MHFEVAVTGMAITAACAENLQEYWSILERGVDCVSKFPVMRYNDIRHYCQLHNMNVGKIANSEAAFLPKIDMFDNQLFGMTPKEAELLDPSHRLFSQTAWEALCDAGYSKTALSGMNAGYYAGYYGNETYAAMIKELDPLGYNISMTGNMPSMLASRLAYTLNTSGPAITINTSCSSSLVAIYMACLALENHECDIAIAGGVQIHVIPYKDINIGIESPTFRTHAFDVSAAGTGTGEGCGVVVLKRLHDAIAEKDKIYAVVKSGAVNHDGTSAGITVPNLKAQKSLLQKAWDSSGFSSDQINYIEAHGTATKIGDMIEAKAMTEAFSTYGRQGRCAIGTVKSNIGHLDAAAGVAGFIKAALICSYRKIPPSIHYTTPNQHIDFDHSPVYVCDCPTDINSDLAVCGISSFGISGTNCHMVICSFSNCIPSIIVPQKPNTSFWVGRVAYEKKVVIKGKLVEDIDEEEWFMAELVADILGIEKVDVHANLMEMGLDSISALGIIGKLNCPVHVDALLSHPSIVEFVSYMKKSGMAWKK
;
A
#
# COMPACT_ATOMS: atom_id res chain seq x y z
N MET A 1 -6.25 -20.77 -10.85
CA MET A 1 -6.05 -20.20 -12.19
C MET A 1 -4.56 -20.24 -12.50
N HIS A 2 -4.17 -20.61 -13.71
CA HIS A 2 -2.78 -20.60 -14.15
C HIS A 2 -2.38 -19.19 -14.58
N PHE A 3 -1.12 -18.80 -14.36
CA PHE A 3 -0.55 -17.51 -14.71
C PHE A 3 0.84 -17.68 -15.34
N GLU A 4 1.19 -16.75 -16.24
CA GLU A 4 2.56 -16.51 -16.72
C GLU A 4 2.86 -15.02 -16.55
N VAL A 5 2.97 -14.57 -15.29
CA VAL A 5 3.17 -13.16 -14.94
C VAL A 5 4.52 -12.99 -14.23
N ALA A 6 5.37 -12.10 -14.74
CA ALA A 6 6.64 -11.73 -14.14
C ALA A 6 6.47 -10.63 -13.09
N VAL A 7 7.20 -10.74 -11.99
CA VAL A 7 7.41 -9.66 -11.01
C VAL A 7 8.66 -8.89 -11.42
N THR A 8 8.48 -7.68 -11.96
CA THR A 8 9.57 -6.91 -12.59
C THR A 8 10.15 -5.80 -11.72
N GLY A 9 9.37 -5.30 -10.76
CA GLY A 9 9.82 -4.35 -9.75
C GLY A 9 9.11 -4.56 -8.42
N MET A 10 9.77 -4.20 -7.33
CA MET A 10 9.17 -4.25 -5.99
C MET A 10 9.66 -3.08 -5.14
N ALA A 11 8.87 -2.66 -4.17
CA ALA A 11 9.29 -1.78 -3.10
C ALA A 11 8.52 -2.11 -1.83
N ILE A 12 9.16 -1.88 -0.69
CA ILE A 12 8.56 -2.10 0.63
C ILE A 12 9.13 -1.11 1.63
N THR A 13 8.25 -0.52 2.42
CA THR A 13 8.58 0.22 3.64
C THR A 13 7.84 -0.44 4.80
N ALA A 14 8.57 -0.85 5.83
CA ALA A 14 8.04 -1.49 7.03
C ALA A 14 8.88 -1.07 8.26
N ALA A 15 8.46 -1.47 9.46
CA ALA A 15 9.30 -1.26 10.64
C ALA A 15 10.71 -1.85 10.44
N CYS A 16 11.73 -1.05 10.77
CA CYS A 16 13.15 -1.36 10.59
C CYS A 16 13.62 -1.56 9.13
N ALA A 17 12.81 -1.22 8.11
CA ALA A 17 13.20 -1.32 6.71
C ALA A 17 12.54 -0.23 5.85
N GLU A 18 13.34 0.67 5.30
CA GLU A 18 12.88 1.73 4.38
C GLU A 18 13.04 1.34 2.90
N ASN A 19 13.55 0.14 2.61
CA ASN A 19 13.76 -0.37 1.25
C ASN A 19 13.87 -1.90 1.22
N LEU A 20 13.90 -2.49 0.02
CA LEU A 20 14.00 -3.93 -0.19
C LEU A 20 15.25 -4.57 0.44
N GLN A 21 16.39 -3.88 0.40
CA GLN A 21 17.66 -4.41 0.90
C GLN A 21 17.64 -4.52 2.42
N GLU A 22 17.16 -3.48 3.10
CA GLU A 22 16.95 -3.49 4.55
C GLU A 22 15.89 -4.53 4.94
N TYR A 23 14.81 -4.64 4.17
CA TYR A 23 13.78 -5.64 4.38
C TYR A 23 14.35 -7.06 4.33
N TRP A 24 15.15 -7.37 3.32
CA TRP A 24 15.84 -8.65 3.27
C TRP A 24 16.80 -8.86 4.46
N SER A 25 17.56 -7.82 4.82
CA SER A 25 18.51 -7.89 5.94
C SER A 25 17.86 -8.17 7.28
N ILE A 26 16.68 -7.59 7.56
CA ILE A 26 15.95 -7.87 8.81
C ILE A 26 15.39 -9.30 8.83
N LEU A 27 14.96 -9.83 7.68
CA LEU A 27 14.47 -11.21 7.56
C LEU A 27 15.61 -12.21 7.76
N GLU A 28 16.72 -12.04 7.04
CA GLU A 28 17.87 -12.95 7.11
C GLU A 28 18.46 -13.02 8.52
N ARG A 29 18.53 -11.88 9.22
CA ARG A 29 19.05 -11.80 10.59
C ARG A 29 18.02 -12.16 11.66
N GLY A 30 16.76 -12.41 11.30
CA GLY A 30 15.70 -12.68 12.27
C GLY A 30 15.45 -11.53 13.24
N VAL A 31 15.35 -10.29 12.74
CA VAL A 31 15.11 -9.11 13.59
C VAL A 31 13.63 -9.01 13.97
N ASP A 32 13.37 -8.83 15.27
CA ASP A 32 12.08 -8.41 15.83
C ASP A 32 11.98 -6.88 15.74
N CYS A 33 11.01 -6.39 14.98
CA CYS A 33 10.82 -4.97 14.70
C CYS A 33 9.75 -4.33 15.60
N VAL A 34 9.20 -5.06 16.56
CA VAL A 34 8.23 -4.53 17.53
C VAL A 34 8.90 -3.53 18.45
N SER A 35 8.31 -2.35 18.56
CA SER A 35 8.80 -1.25 19.39
C SER A 35 7.64 -0.49 20.02
N LYS A 36 7.95 0.36 21.00
CA LYS A 36 6.97 1.30 21.57
C LYS A 36 6.57 2.35 20.54
N PHE A 37 5.40 2.96 20.73
CA PHE A 37 4.93 4.02 19.85
C PHE A 37 5.96 5.17 19.71
N PRO A 38 6.33 5.59 18.48
CA PRO A 38 7.37 6.60 18.28
C PRO A 38 7.08 7.92 18.99
N VAL A 39 8.07 8.45 19.72
CA VAL A 39 7.94 9.67 20.52
C VAL A 39 7.52 10.88 19.68
N MET A 40 8.04 11.01 18.46
CA MET A 40 7.68 12.11 17.55
C MET A 40 6.19 12.04 17.18
N ARG A 41 5.72 10.87 16.74
CA ARG A 41 4.31 10.66 16.40
C ARG A 41 3.38 10.84 17.60
N TYR A 42 3.82 10.43 18.79
CA TYR A 42 3.11 10.72 20.02
C TYR A 42 2.94 12.22 20.25
N ASN A 43 3.99 13.02 20.04
CA ASN A 43 3.92 14.47 20.20
C ASN A 43 2.95 15.11 19.19
N ASP A 44 2.90 14.59 17.96
CA ASP A 44 2.01 15.10 16.92
C ASP A 44 0.52 14.92 17.28
N ILE A 45 0.16 13.77 17.86
CA ILE A 45 -1.25 13.44 18.19
C ILE A 45 -1.65 13.79 19.63
N ARG A 46 -0.69 14.13 20.50
CA ARG A 46 -0.93 14.29 21.95
C ARG A 46 -2.07 15.25 22.26
N HIS A 47 -2.11 16.40 21.59
CA HIS A 47 -3.13 17.42 21.82
C HIS A 47 -4.52 16.90 21.46
N TYR A 48 -4.65 16.27 20.29
CA TYR A 48 -5.89 15.64 19.85
C TYR A 48 -6.35 14.56 20.83
N CYS A 49 -5.45 13.65 21.24
CA CYS A 49 -5.78 12.62 22.21
C CYS A 49 -6.27 13.17 23.55
N GLN A 50 -5.73 14.31 24.01
CA GLN A 50 -6.18 14.98 25.24
C GLN A 50 -7.59 15.57 25.09
N LEU A 51 -7.88 16.22 23.97
CA LEU A 51 -9.21 16.80 23.68
C LEU A 51 -10.31 15.74 23.69
N HIS A 52 -10.02 14.55 23.16
CA HIS A 52 -10.98 13.42 23.11
C HIS A 52 -10.95 12.50 24.33
N ASN A 53 -10.27 12.88 25.42
CA ASN A 53 -10.12 12.05 26.62
C ASN A 53 -9.60 10.63 26.33
N MET A 54 -8.79 10.47 25.28
CA MET A 54 -8.18 9.18 24.96
C MET A 54 -7.12 8.85 26.02
N ASN A 55 -6.95 7.56 26.32
CA ASN A 55 -5.97 7.15 27.32
C ASN A 55 -4.53 7.31 26.78
N VAL A 56 -3.96 8.51 26.97
CA VAL A 56 -2.62 8.87 26.52
C VAL A 56 -1.53 7.96 27.10
N GLY A 57 -1.74 7.41 28.30
CA GLY A 57 -0.83 6.45 28.92
C GLY A 57 -0.85 5.09 28.20
N LYS A 58 -2.03 4.63 27.75
CA LYS A 58 -2.17 3.41 26.94
C LYS A 58 -1.55 3.59 25.54
N ILE A 59 -1.73 4.75 24.92
CA ILE A 59 -1.13 5.07 23.62
C ILE A 59 0.40 5.08 23.70
N ALA A 60 0.97 5.79 24.68
CA ALA A 60 2.42 5.90 24.84
C ALA A 60 3.10 4.54 25.17
N ASN A 61 2.37 3.61 25.79
CA ASN A 61 2.86 2.28 26.10
C ASN A 61 2.41 1.20 25.09
N SER A 62 1.75 1.58 24.00
CA SER A 62 1.42 0.62 22.93
C SER A 62 2.70 0.16 22.24
N GLU A 63 2.75 -1.13 21.89
CA GLU A 63 3.82 -1.73 21.10
C GLU A 63 3.26 -2.30 19.80
N ALA A 64 3.99 -2.09 18.72
CA ALA A 64 3.73 -2.64 17.41
C ALA A 64 5.03 -2.51 16.58
N ALA A 65 5.05 -3.14 15.41
CA ALA A 65 6.03 -2.81 14.38
C ALA A 65 5.64 -1.47 13.71
N PHE A 66 5.96 -0.35 14.37
CA PHE A 66 5.64 0.98 13.89
C PHE A 66 6.61 1.49 12.84
N LEU A 67 6.07 2.24 11.87
CA LEU A 67 6.87 3.14 11.05
C LEU A 67 7.35 4.32 11.91
N PRO A 68 8.65 4.68 11.84
CA PRO A 68 9.19 5.76 12.66
C PRO A 68 8.61 7.13 12.30
N LYS A 69 8.24 7.33 11.03
CA LYS A 69 7.69 8.56 10.47
C LYS A 69 6.58 8.22 9.47
N ILE A 70 5.55 9.07 9.44
CA ILE A 70 4.40 8.93 8.52
C ILE A 70 3.98 10.28 7.90
N ASP A 71 4.69 11.35 8.25
CA ASP A 71 4.40 12.74 7.94
C ASP A 71 5.14 13.27 6.70
N MET A 72 6.22 12.59 6.29
CA MET A 72 7.04 13.00 5.14
C MET A 72 6.41 12.62 3.80
N PHE A 73 6.46 13.55 2.83
CA PHE A 73 5.99 13.31 1.46
C PHE A 73 6.60 14.30 0.46
N ASP A 74 6.99 13.80 -0.72
CA ASP A 74 7.49 14.64 -1.82
C ASP A 74 6.33 15.16 -2.67
N ASN A 75 5.70 16.24 -2.22
CA ASN A 75 4.55 16.84 -2.92
C ASN A 75 4.88 17.28 -4.36
N GLN A 76 6.10 17.77 -4.61
CA GLN A 76 6.52 18.25 -5.93
C GLN A 76 6.62 17.09 -6.92
N LEU A 77 7.14 15.94 -6.46
CA LEU A 77 7.13 14.73 -7.27
C LEU A 77 5.70 14.33 -7.63
N PHE A 78 4.70 14.49 -6.77
CA PHE A 78 3.32 14.11 -7.11
C PHE A 78 2.46 15.26 -7.65
N GLY A 79 3.07 16.40 -8.00
CA GLY A 79 2.37 17.54 -8.60
C GLY A 79 1.33 18.17 -7.67
N MET A 80 1.54 18.09 -6.36
CA MET A 80 0.61 18.60 -5.34
C MET A 80 1.11 19.89 -4.72
N THR A 81 0.18 20.74 -4.29
CA THR A 81 0.53 21.87 -3.44
C THR A 81 0.92 21.38 -2.03
N PRO A 82 1.70 22.17 -1.27
CA PRO A 82 2.00 21.83 0.12
C PRO A 82 0.74 21.64 0.97
N LYS A 83 -0.33 22.41 0.72
CA LYS A 83 -1.58 22.33 1.47
C LYS A 83 -2.37 21.05 1.13
N GLU A 84 -2.43 20.66 -0.14
CA GLU A 84 -3.04 19.37 -0.52
C GLU A 84 -2.29 18.21 0.13
N ALA A 85 -0.95 18.22 0.07
CA ALA A 85 -0.12 17.20 0.69
C ALA A 85 -0.27 17.12 2.21
N GLU A 86 -0.44 18.26 2.90
CA GLU A 86 -0.73 18.31 4.33
C GLU A 86 -2.05 17.61 4.68
N LEU A 87 -3.07 17.75 3.83
CA LEU A 87 -4.41 17.20 4.04
C LEU A 87 -4.61 15.78 3.49
N LEU A 88 -3.62 15.26 2.75
CA LEU A 88 -3.62 13.91 2.17
C LEU A 88 -3.39 12.87 3.26
N ASP A 89 -4.16 11.78 3.30
CA ASP A 89 -3.95 10.69 4.26
C ASP A 89 -2.50 10.15 4.19
N PRO A 90 -1.79 9.96 5.31
CA PRO A 90 -0.47 9.34 5.35
C PRO A 90 -0.37 8.02 4.58
N SER A 91 -1.45 7.23 4.54
CA SER A 91 -1.51 5.96 3.79
C SER A 91 -1.44 6.20 2.28
N HIS A 92 -2.08 7.27 1.80
CA HIS A 92 -2.03 7.68 0.39
C HIS A 92 -0.64 8.19 0.01
N ARG A 93 -0.01 8.98 0.89
CA ARG A 93 1.36 9.47 0.70
C ARG A 93 2.34 8.30 0.57
N LEU A 94 2.32 7.40 1.55
CA LEU A 94 3.24 6.26 1.61
C LEU A 94 3.03 5.29 0.43
N PHE A 95 1.77 4.99 0.08
CA PHE A 95 1.48 4.13 -1.06
C PHE A 95 1.95 4.75 -2.37
N SER A 96 1.78 6.06 -2.55
CA SER A 96 2.22 6.75 -3.77
C SER A 96 3.74 6.71 -3.92
N GLN A 97 4.48 6.96 -2.83
CA GLN A 97 5.95 6.88 -2.81
C GLN A 97 6.44 5.44 -3.05
N THR A 98 5.86 4.47 -2.36
CA THR A 98 6.25 3.06 -2.50
C THR A 98 5.94 2.54 -3.91
N ALA A 99 4.82 2.93 -4.51
CA ALA A 99 4.51 2.59 -5.90
C ALA A 99 5.49 3.22 -6.88
N TRP A 100 5.86 4.47 -6.67
CA TRP A 100 6.88 5.14 -7.47
C TRP A 100 8.25 4.46 -7.37
N GLU A 101 8.66 4.05 -6.17
CA GLU A 101 9.89 3.29 -5.95
C GLU A 101 9.87 1.92 -6.64
N ALA A 102 8.75 1.20 -6.58
CA ALA A 102 8.59 -0.08 -7.27
C ALA A 102 8.66 0.08 -8.80
N LEU A 103 8.07 1.14 -9.34
CA LEU A 103 8.16 1.51 -10.76
C LEU A 103 9.59 1.87 -11.16
N CYS A 104 10.31 2.60 -10.30
CA CYS A 104 11.73 2.91 -10.50
C CYS A 104 12.59 1.63 -10.49
N ASP A 105 12.34 0.68 -9.58
CA ASP A 105 13.02 -0.62 -9.55
C ASP A 105 12.71 -1.48 -10.79
N ALA A 106 11.50 -1.35 -11.34
CA ALA A 106 11.12 -1.94 -12.65
C ALA A 106 11.72 -1.20 -13.86
N GLY A 107 12.42 -0.07 -13.67
CA GLY A 107 13.07 0.69 -14.74
C GLY A 107 12.17 1.72 -15.44
N TYR A 108 11.00 2.05 -14.87
CA TYR A 108 10.08 3.04 -15.46
C TYR A 108 10.38 4.47 -15.00
N SER A 109 10.19 5.41 -15.92
CA SER A 109 10.14 6.85 -15.65
C SER A 109 8.73 7.39 -15.88
N LYS A 110 8.41 8.59 -15.37
CA LYS A 110 7.09 9.21 -15.59
C LYS A 110 6.77 9.39 -17.06
N THR A 111 7.78 9.81 -17.84
CA THR A 111 7.64 10.02 -19.27
C THR A 111 7.41 8.71 -20.02
N ALA A 112 7.99 7.60 -19.54
CA ALA A 112 7.74 6.28 -20.11
C ALA A 112 6.32 5.79 -19.80
N LEU A 113 5.80 6.09 -18.60
CA LEU A 113 4.47 5.66 -18.16
C LEU A 113 3.33 6.49 -18.75
N SER A 114 3.53 7.78 -19.00
CA SER A 114 2.49 8.67 -19.50
C SER A 114 1.87 8.15 -20.80
N GLY A 115 0.55 7.97 -20.80
CA GLY A 115 -0.23 7.43 -21.90
C GLY A 115 -0.30 5.90 -21.94
N MET A 116 0.38 5.18 -21.05
CA MET A 116 0.31 3.71 -20.99
C MET A 116 -1.02 3.22 -20.40
N ASN A 117 -1.40 2.01 -20.81
CA ASN A 117 -2.47 1.24 -20.20
C ASN A 117 -1.98 0.52 -18.93
N ALA A 118 -1.69 1.30 -17.88
CA ALA A 118 -1.24 0.79 -16.59
C ALA A 118 -2.41 0.59 -15.61
N GLY A 119 -2.52 -0.61 -15.04
CA GLY A 119 -3.51 -0.95 -14.01
C GLY A 119 -2.96 -0.77 -12.59
N TYR A 120 -3.80 -0.38 -11.64
CA TYR A 120 -3.48 -0.15 -10.23
C TYR A 120 -4.46 -0.90 -9.34
N TYR A 121 -3.94 -1.77 -8.46
CA TYR A 121 -4.71 -2.63 -7.58
C TYR A 121 -4.20 -2.46 -6.14
N ALA A 122 -4.93 -1.72 -5.32
CA ALA A 122 -4.47 -1.30 -3.99
C ALA A 122 -5.31 -1.95 -2.88
N GLY A 123 -4.69 -2.77 -2.04
CA GLY A 123 -5.29 -3.27 -0.81
C GLY A 123 -5.31 -2.20 0.28
N TYR A 124 -6.49 -1.79 0.74
CA TYR A 124 -6.64 -0.73 1.73
C TYR A 124 -7.97 -0.80 2.48
N TYR A 125 -7.94 -0.57 3.79
CA TYR A 125 -9.16 -0.53 4.62
C TYR A 125 -9.91 0.80 4.53
N GLY A 126 -9.19 1.89 4.28
CA GLY A 126 -9.64 3.24 4.62
C GLY A 126 -9.22 3.62 6.04
N ASN A 127 -8.84 4.88 6.21
CA ASN A 127 -8.48 5.45 7.50
C ASN A 127 -9.34 6.71 7.75
N GLU A 128 -10.42 6.52 8.50
CA GLU A 128 -11.33 7.62 8.81
C GLU A 128 -10.74 8.58 9.87
N THR A 129 -9.71 8.15 10.61
CA THR A 129 -9.12 8.94 11.70
C THR A 129 -8.49 10.22 11.18
N TYR A 130 -7.74 10.16 10.07
CA TYR A 130 -7.07 11.35 9.55
C TYR A 130 -8.08 12.38 9.03
N ALA A 131 -9.08 11.94 8.26
CA ALA A 131 -10.16 12.81 7.80
C ALA A 131 -10.96 13.42 8.96
N ALA A 132 -11.23 12.65 10.03
CA ALA A 132 -11.90 13.15 11.22
C ALA A 132 -11.07 14.22 11.95
N MET A 133 -9.75 14.00 12.08
CA MET A 133 -8.84 15.00 12.65
C MET A 133 -8.83 16.29 11.83
N ILE A 134 -8.78 16.20 10.50
CA ILE A 134 -8.85 17.39 9.63
C ILE A 134 -10.17 18.13 9.84
N LYS A 135 -11.30 17.41 9.84
CA LYS A 135 -12.63 18.01 9.99
C LYS A 135 -12.74 18.87 11.26
N GLU A 136 -12.07 18.45 12.32
CA GLU A 136 -12.12 19.12 13.61
C GLU A 136 -11.08 20.23 13.76
N LEU A 137 -9.84 20.00 13.30
CA LEU A 137 -8.72 20.91 13.49
C LEU A 137 -8.59 21.96 12.38
N ASP A 138 -9.06 21.65 11.17
CA ASP A 138 -9.07 22.54 10.00
C ASP A 138 -10.38 22.39 9.19
N PRO A 139 -11.52 22.93 9.69
CA PRO A 139 -12.81 22.80 9.03
C PRO A 139 -12.86 23.39 7.61
N LEU A 140 -12.04 24.40 7.31
CA LEU A 140 -11.93 24.99 5.98
C LEU A 140 -11.16 24.06 5.04
N GLY A 141 -10.05 23.47 5.51
CA GLY A 141 -9.29 22.46 4.79
C GLY A 141 -10.06 21.15 4.56
N TYR A 142 -11.07 20.83 5.35
CA TYR A 142 -11.84 19.60 5.20
C TYR A 142 -12.49 19.45 3.81
N ASN A 143 -13.02 20.53 3.25
CA ASN A 143 -13.70 20.51 1.94
C ASN A 143 -12.74 20.09 0.81
N ILE A 144 -11.49 20.54 0.84
CA ILE A 144 -10.45 20.19 -0.14
C ILE A 144 -9.76 18.85 0.19
N SER A 145 -9.87 18.36 1.42
CA SER A 145 -9.25 17.10 1.86
C SER A 145 -9.96 15.84 1.35
N MET A 146 -11.18 15.98 0.80
CA MET A 146 -12.04 14.84 0.47
C MET A 146 -11.35 13.85 -0.48
N THR A 147 -10.72 14.34 -1.55
CA THR A 147 -10.01 13.48 -2.52
C THR A 147 -8.74 12.87 -1.91
N GLY A 148 -8.18 13.49 -0.87
CA GLY A 148 -6.99 13.02 -0.17
C GLY A 148 -7.25 11.89 0.84
N ASN A 149 -8.51 11.62 1.18
CA ASN A 149 -8.86 10.68 2.25
C ASN A 149 -9.88 9.61 1.82
N MET A 150 -10.46 9.72 0.62
CA MET A 150 -11.41 8.75 0.11
C MET A 150 -10.68 7.45 -0.29
N PRO A 151 -11.06 6.26 0.20
CA PRO A 151 -10.32 5.03 -0.06
C PRO A 151 -10.10 4.74 -1.55
N SER A 152 -11.10 4.99 -2.40
CA SER A 152 -11.03 4.81 -3.86
C SER A 152 -9.92 5.64 -4.52
N MET A 153 -9.52 6.76 -3.92
CA MET A 153 -8.49 7.64 -4.46
C MET A 153 -7.08 7.08 -4.28
N LEU A 154 -6.88 6.04 -3.46
CA LEU A 154 -5.57 5.44 -3.24
C LEU A 154 -4.95 4.95 -4.56
N ALA A 155 -5.71 4.16 -5.33
CA ALA A 155 -5.28 3.68 -6.65
C ALA A 155 -5.44 4.77 -7.73
N SER A 156 -6.59 5.46 -7.77
CA SER A 156 -6.91 6.42 -8.84
C SER A 156 -5.96 7.60 -8.92
N ARG A 157 -5.41 8.04 -7.78
CA ARG A 157 -4.47 9.15 -7.72
C ARG A 157 -3.15 8.85 -8.43
N LEU A 158 -2.66 7.61 -8.36
CA LEU A 158 -1.48 7.19 -9.12
C LEU A 158 -1.77 7.22 -10.63
N ALA A 159 -2.92 6.69 -11.05
CA ALA A 159 -3.31 6.71 -12.45
C ALA A 159 -3.39 8.14 -13.00
N TYR A 160 -3.98 9.05 -12.23
CA TYR A 160 -4.05 10.49 -12.56
C TYR A 160 -2.65 11.13 -12.63
N THR A 161 -1.84 10.95 -11.59
CA THR A 161 -0.53 11.61 -11.46
C THR A 161 0.46 11.14 -12.52
N LEU A 162 0.37 9.87 -12.93
CA LEU A 162 1.23 9.25 -13.94
C LEU A 162 0.64 9.32 -15.35
N ASN A 163 -0.55 9.91 -15.51
CA ASN A 163 -1.28 10.05 -16.77
C ASN A 163 -1.45 8.70 -17.49
N THR A 164 -2.00 7.70 -16.81
CA THR A 164 -2.23 6.35 -17.34
C THR A 164 -3.72 6.00 -17.33
N SER A 165 -4.16 5.12 -18.24
CA SER A 165 -5.59 4.89 -18.51
C SER A 165 -6.10 3.48 -18.20
N GLY A 166 -5.31 2.64 -17.52
CA GLY A 166 -5.76 1.29 -17.14
C GLY A 166 -6.65 1.28 -15.89
N PRO A 167 -7.11 0.09 -15.45
CA PRO A 167 -8.00 -0.02 -14.29
C PRO A 167 -7.35 0.55 -13.02
N ALA A 168 -8.09 1.29 -12.20
CA ALA A 168 -7.62 1.77 -10.90
C ALA A 168 -8.60 1.36 -9.80
N ILE A 169 -8.25 0.35 -9.00
CA ILE A 169 -9.16 -0.35 -8.10
C ILE A 169 -8.56 -0.42 -6.70
N THR A 170 -9.35 0.00 -5.72
CA THR A 170 -9.05 -0.19 -4.30
C THR A 170 -9.86 -1.37 -3.76
N ILE A 171 -9.21 -2.28 -3.03
CA ILE A 171 -9.75 -3.57 -2.60
C ILE A 171 -9.70 -3.64 -1.08
N ASN A 172 -10.82 -4.00 -0.47
CA ASN A 172 -10.90 -4.31 0.96
C ASN A 172 -11.51 -5.71 1.15
N THR A 173 -10.66 -6.68 1.45
CA THR A 173 -11.04 -8.04 1.87
C THR A 173 -10.40 -8.36 3.22
N SER A 174 -10.28 -7.36 4.10
CA SER A 174 -9.53 -7.47 5.36
C SER A 174 -8.06 -7.90 5.11
N CYS A 175 -7.50 -8.77 5.94
CA CYS A 175 -6.07 -9.15 5.92
C CYS A 175 -5.58 -9.72 4.58
N SER A 176 -6.47 -10.18 3.70
CA SER A 176 -6.13 -10.70 2.37
C SER A 176 -6.06 -9.64 1.27
N SER A 177 -6.40 -8.37 1.56
CA SER A 177 -6.62 -7.30 0.58
C SER A 177 -5.50 -7.17 -0.45
N SER A 178 -4.25 -7.03 -0.02
CA SER A 178 -3.12 -6.87 -0.95
C SER A 178 -2.79 -8.13 -1.75
N LEU A 179 -2.99 -9.33 -1.20
CA LEU A 179 -2.76 -10.56 -1.98
C LEU A 179 -3.87 -10.77 -3.02
N VAL A 180 -5.13 -10.43 -2.67
CA VAL A 180 -6.24 -10.36 -3.63
C VAL A 180 -5.96 -9.30 -4.69
N ALA A 181 -5.38 -8.16 -4.33
CA ALA A 181 -4.99 -7.13 -5.28
C ALA A 181 -3.96 -7.63 -6.31
N ILE A 182 -2.93 -8.35 -5.86
CA ILE A 182 -1.95 -9.00 -6.75
C ILE A 182 -2.63 -10.06 -7.62
N TYR A 183 -3.51 -10.89 -7.05
CA TYR A 183 -4.27 -11.88 -7.81
C TYR A 183 -5.13 -11.23 -8.92
N MET A 184 -5.84 -10.14 -8.60
CA MET A 184 -6.66 -9.39 -9.56
C MET A 184 -5.81 -8.71 -10.64
N ALA A 185 -4.64 -8.19 -10.28
CA ALA A 185 -3.68 -7.64 -11.23
C ALA A 185 -3.17 -8.71 -12.22
N CYS A 186 -2.88 -9.93 -11.75
CA CYS A 186 -2.55 -11.04 -12.64
C CYS A 186 -3.68 -11.38 -13.60
N LEU A 187 -4.94 -11.42 -13.12
CA LEU A 187 -6.11 -11.65 -13.98
C LEU A 187 -6.23 -10.58 -15.07
N ALA A 188 -6.07 -9.31 -14.71
CA ALA A 188 -6.18 -8.21 -15.65
C ALA A 188 -5.08 -8.25 -16.73
N LEU A 189 -3.87 -8.65 -16.37
CA LEU A 189 -2.77 -8.84 -17.33
C LEU A 189 -3.05 -9.98 -18.32
N GLU A 190 -3.50 -11.14 -17.83
CA GLU A 190 -3.87 -12.29 -18.68
C GLU A 190 -5.07 -11.99 -19.58
N ASN A 191 -6.02 -11.17 -19.10
CA ASN A 191 -7.17 -10.73 -19.87
C ASN A 191 -6.86 -9.54 -20.80
N HIS A 192 -5.62 -9.05 -20.83
CA HIS A 192 -5.20 -7.87 -21.59
C HIS A 192 -5.99 -6.59 -21.26
N GLU A 193 -6.49 -6.46 -20.02
CA GLU A 193 -7.11 -5.23 -19.51
C GLU A 193 -6.06 -4.14 -19.25
N CYS A 194 -4.82 -4.54 -18.97
CA CYS A 194 -3.65 -3.67 -18.84
C CYS A 194 -2.38 -4.34 -19.39
N ASP A 195 -1.34 -3.54 -19.65
CA ASP A 195 -0.04 -4.02 -20.13
C ASP A 195 1.01 -4.12 -19.02
N ILE A 196 0.80 -3.31 -17.98
CA ILE A 196 1.57 -3.28 -16.75
C ILE A 196 0.58 -3.14 -15.60
N ALA A 197 0.79 -3.87 -14.52
CA ALA A 197 -0.05 -3.78 -13.34
C ALA A 197 0.78 -3.49 -12.09
N ILE A 198 0.36 -2.48 -11.34
CA ILE A 198 0.94 -2.06 -10.06
C ILE A 198 -0.01 -2.56 -8.98
N ALA A 199 0.47 -3.45 -8.12
CA ALA A 199 -0.36 -4.08 -7.10
C ALA A 199 0.31 -4.04 -5.73
N GLY A 200 -0.47 -3.82 -4.67
CA GLY A 200 0.11 -3.71 -3.33
C GLY A 200 -0.91 -3.46 -2.24
N GLY A 201 -0.44 -2.91 -1.11
CA GLY A 201 -1.31 -2.43 -0.04
C GLY A 201 -0.55 -1.60 0.99
N VAL A 202 -1.30 -0.91 1.83
CA VAL A 202 -0.77 -0.02 2.87
C VAL A 202 -1.57 -0.14 4.17
N GLN A 203 -0.87 -0.06 5.29
CA GLN A 203 -1.45 0.03 6.63
C GLN A 203 -0.65 1.02 7.48
N ILE A 204 -1.34 2.01 8.07
CA ILE A 204 -0.78 2.96 9.02
C ILE A 204 -1.77 3.16 10.18
N HIS A 205 -1.27 3.22 11.41
CA HIS A 205 -2.05 3.58 12.60
C HIS A 205 -1.78 5.03 13.00
N VAL A 206 -2.52 5.99 12.45
CA VAL A 206 -2.35 7.41 12.81
C VAL A 206 -2.44 7.61 14.33
N ILE A 207 -3.42 6.98 14.97
CA ILE A 207 -3.52 6.86 16.43
C ILE A 207 -3.57 5.36 16.78
N PRO A 208 -2.59 4.81 17.51
CA PRO A 208 -2.54 3.38 17.84
C PRO A 208 -3.45 3.06 19.04
N TYR A 209 -4.71 3.49 18.95
CA TYR A 209 -5.69 3.34 20.02
C TYR A 209 -6.88 2.54 19.50
N LYS A 210 -7.06 1.33 20.06
CA LYS A 210 -8.27 0.53 19.87
C LYS A 210 -9.04 0.50 21.18
N ASP A 211 -10.26 1.03 21.17
CA ASP A 211 -11.23 0.84 22.25
C ASP A 211 -11.74 -0.60 22.30
N ILE A 212 -11.77 -1.26 21.15
CA ILE A 212 -12.33 -2.59 20.97
C ILE A 212 -11.19 -3.59 20.73
N ASN A 213 -11.14 -4.62 21.58
CA ASN A 213 -10.33 -5.81 21.37
C ASN A 213 -11.20 -6.84 20.65
N ILE A 214 -10.77 -7.29 19.47
CA ILE A 214 -11.54 -8.25 18.65
C ILE A 214 -11.15 -9.71 18.92
N GLY A 215 -10.27 -9.95 19.90
CA GLY A 215 -9.91 -11.26 20.43
C GLY A 215 -8.77 -11.95 19.68
N ILE A 216 -8.08 -11.25 18.78
CA ILE A 216 -6.97 -11.81 18.00
C ILE A 216 -5.62 -11.21 18.38
N GLU A 217 -5.60 -10.17 19.20
CA GLU A 217 -4.41 -9.41 19.58
C GLU A 217 -3.52 -10.19 20.55
N SER A 218 -2.21 -10.19 20.28
CA SER A 218 -1.22 -10.81 21.16
C SER A 218 -1.05 -10.00 22.45
N PRO A 219 -1.06 -10.63 23.64
CA PRO A 219 -0.75 -9.94 24.89
C PRO A 219 0.73 -9.52 24.99
N THR A 220 1.59 -10.03 24.10
CA THR A 220 3.03 -9.70 24.04
C THR A 220 3.40 -8.80 22.86
N PHE A 221 2.38 -8.35 22.10
CA PHE A 221 2.53 -7.56 20.86
C PHE A 221 3.33 -8.24 19.74
N ARG A 222 3.74 -9.50 19.94
CA ARG A 222 4.51 -10.32 19.01
C ARG A 222 3.70 -11.49 18.48
N THR A 223 4.09 -11.96 17.30
CA THR A 223 3.44 -13.07 16.60
C THR A 223 4.30 -14.32 16.75
N HIS A 224 3.94 -15.19 17.70
CA HIS A 224 4.62 -16.47 17.98
C HIS A 224 4.02 -17.59 17.13
N ALA A 225 4.06 -17.44 15.80
CA ALA A 225 3.33 -18.33 14.89
C ALA A 225 3.82 -19.79 15.01
N PHE A 226 2.85 -20.69 15.18
CA PHE A 226 3.02 -22.13 15.32
C PHE A 226 3.79 -22.60 16.57
N ASP A 227 4.15 -21.69 17.47
CA ASP A 227 4.80 -21.98 18.75
C ASP A 227 3.76 -22.29 19.85
N VAL A 228 4.16 -23.00 20.90
CA VAL A 228 3.32 -23.28 22.07
C VAL A 228 2.82 -22.00 22.77
N SER A 229 3.56 -20.90 22.64
CA SER A 229 3.23 -19.58 23.19
C SER A 229 2.30 -18.74 22.30
N ALA A 230 1.82 -19.27 21.17
CA ALA A 230 0.85 -18.64 20.30
C ALA A 230 -0.41 -18.19 21.08
N ALA A 231 -0.62 -16.87 21.17
CA ALA A 231 -1.69 -16.27 21.98
C ALA A 231 -2.39 -15.08 21.29
N GLY A 232 -2.18 -14.91 19.98
CA GLY A 232 -2.67 -13.79 19.18
C GLY A 232 -1.57 -13.19 18.31
N THR A 233 -1.95 -12.26 17.43
CA THR A 233 -1.07 -11.60 16.48
C THR A 233 -0.53 -10.29 17.03
N GLY A 234 0.75 -10.02 16.79
CA GLY A 234 1.29 -8.66 16.87
C GLY A 234 0.73 -7.79 15.74
N THR A 235 0.71 -6.47 15.94
CA THR A 235 0.30 -5.50 14.91
C THR A 235 1.53 -4.82 14.30
N GLY A 236 1.37 -4.28 13.09
CA GLY A 236 2.41 -3.50 12.45
C GLY A 236 1.87 -2.53 11.40
N GLU A 237 2.76 -1.67 10.91
CA GLU A 237 2.51 -0.73 9.84
C GLU A 237 3.50 -0.94 8.69
N GLY A 238 3.07 -0.59 7.48
CA GLY A 238 3.93 -0.66 6.31
C GLY A 238 3.16 -0.57 5.00
N CYS A 239 3.93 -0.48 3.92
CA CYS A 239 3.43 -0.49 2.56
C CYS A 239 4.34 -1.38 1.71
N GLY A 240 3.73 -2.18 0.84
CA GLY A 240 4.44 -2.94 -0.18
C GLY A 240 3.76 -2.79 -1.52
N VAL A 241 4.54 -2.70 -2.59
CA VAL A 241 4.06 -2.61 -3.97
C VAL A 241 4.93 -3.48 -4.87
N VAL A 242 4.29 -4.16 -5.82
CA VAL A 242 4.93 -4.93 -6.88
C VAL A 242 4.47 -4.43 -8.24
N VAL A 243 5.37 -4.49 -9.22
CA VAL A 243 5.11 -4.22 -10.63
C VAL A 243 5.10 -5.55 -11.37
N LEU A 244 4.05 -5.77 -12.14
CA LEU A 244 3.73 -7.03 -12.79
C LEU A 244 3.56 -6.82 -14.29
N LYS A 245 4.07 -7.77 -15.08
CA LYS A 245 3.89 -7.83 -16.53
C LYS A 245 3.67 -9.27 -16.96
N ARG A 246 3.04 -9.48 -18.12
CA ARG A 246 3.04 -10.81 -18.73
C ARG A 246 4.50 -11.25 -18.95
N LEU A 247 4.80 -12.51 -18.65
CA LEU A 247 6.17 -13.03 -18.66
C LEU A 247 6.82 -12.88 -20.03
N HIS A 248 6.07 -13.11 -21.11
CA HIS A 248 6.60 -12.98 -22.47
C HIS A 248 6.98 -11.52 -22.80
N ASP A 249 6.18 -10.54 -22.36
CA ASP A 249 6.48 -9.11 -22.53
C ASP A 249 7.72 -8.72 -21.72
N ALA A 250 7.80 -9.19 -20.47
CA ALA A 250 8.96 -8.93 -19.61
C ALA A 250 10.27 -9.50 -20.20
N ILE A 251 10.22 -10.70 -20.79
CA ILE A 251 11.37 -11.30 -21.48
C ILE A 251 11.73 -10.51 -22.74
N ALA A 252 10.73 -10.11 -23.54
CA ALA A 252 10.94 -9.38 -24.78
C ALA A 252 11.56 -7.99 -24.54
N GLU A 253 11.12 -7.31 -23.48
CA GLU A 253 11.61 -6.00 -23.07
C GLU A 253 12.90 -6.07 -22.22
N LYS A 254 13.35 -7.29 -21.88
CA LYS A 254 14.54 -7.56 -21.06
C LYS A 254 14.44 -6.94 -19.67
N ASP A 255 13.24 -6.99 -19.10
CA ASP A 255 13.01 -6.56 -17.73
C ASP A 255 13.77 -7.45 -16.76
N LYS A 256 14.11 -6.86 -15.60
CA LYS A 256 14.50 -7.63 -14.43
C LYS A 256 13.31 -8.50 -14.01
N ILE A 257 13.55 -9.76 -13.62
CA ILE A 257 12.49 -10.66 -13.15
C ILE A 257 12.91 -11.26 -11.82
N TYR A 258 12.21 -10.89 -10.74
CA TYR A 258 12.46 -11.43 -9.39
C TYR A 258 11.87 -12.83 -9.21
N ALA A 259 10.66 -13.02 -9.73
CA ALA A 259 9.91 -14.25 -9.65
C ALA A 259 8.85 -14.28 -10.76
N VAL A 260 8.28 -15.46 -10.99
CA VAL A 260 7.15 -15.67 -11.89
C VAL A 260 5.97 -16.18 -11.08
N VAL A 261 4.83 -15.51 -11.20
CA VAL A 261 3.54 -15.99 -10.66
C VAL A 261 3.01 -17.08 -11.58
N LYS A 262 2.80 -18.27 -11.02
CA LYS A 262 2.38 -19.47 -11.74
C LYS A 262 0.92 -19.82 -11.55
N SER A 263 0.36 -19.49 -10.40
CA SER A 263 -1.06 -19.64 -10.15
C SER A 263 -1.55 -18.83 -8.96
N GLY A 264 -2.87 -18.72 -8.86
CA GLY A 264 -3.54 -18.25 -7.66
C GLY A 264 -4.99 -18.72 -7.57
N ALA A 265 -5.54 -18.58 -6.38
CA ALA A 265 -6.95 -18.81 -6.08
C ALA A 265 -7.44 -17.82 -5.01
N VAL A 266 -8.72 -17.47 -5.09
CA VAL A 266 -9.46 -16.75 -4.06
C VAL A 266 -10.75 -17.52 -3.78
N ASN A 267 -11.12 -17.66 -2.51
CA ASN A 267 -12.40 -18.22 -2.09
C ASN A 267 -12.92 -17.56 -0.80
N HIS A 268 -14.00 -18.11 -0.24
CA HIS A 268 -14.57 -17.68 1.03
C HIS A 268 -14.79 -18.87 1.95
N ASP A 269 -14.71 -18.63 3.26
CA ASP A 269 -14.99 -19.60 4.31
C ASP A 269 -16.44 -20.13 4.35
N GLY A 270 -17.36 -19.48 3.61
CA GLY A 270 -18.80 -19.75 3.69
C GLY A 270 -19.33 -19.70 5.13
N THR A 271 -20.25 -20.59 5.46
CA THR A 271 -20.70 -20.81 6.84
C THR A 271 -19.66 -21.61 7.60
N SER A 272 -19.02 -21.00 8.60
CA SER A 272 -18.11 -21.65 9.55
C SER A 272 -18.70 -21.63 10.98
N ALA A 273 -17.91 -21.97 12.01
CA ALA A 273 -18.36 -21.97 13.40
C ALA A 273 -18.66 -20.55 13.94
N GLY A 274 -18.28 -19.50 13.22
CA GLY A 274 -18.59 -18.10 13.52
C GLY A 274 -18.02 -17.22 12.41
N ILE A 275 -18.59 -16.02 12.21
CA ILE A 275 -18.25 -15.18 11.04
C ILE A 275 -16.75 -14.85 10.91
N THR A 276 -16.02 -14.82 12.03
CA THR A 276 -14.57 -14.55 12.10
C THR A 276 -13.72 -15.81 12.30
N VAL A 277 -14.33 -17.00 12.36
CA VAL A 277 -13.63 -18.26 12.61
C VAL A 277 -13.18 -18.88 11.28
N PRO A 278 -11.88 -19.17 11.10
CA PRO A 278 -11.37 -19.71 9.84
C PRO A 278 -11.93 -21.09 9.53
N ASN A 279 -12.02 -21.43 8.24
CA ASN A 279 -12.58 -22.71 7.78
C ASN A 279 -11.52 -23.62 7.15
N LEU A 280 -11.22 -24.73 7.84
CA LEU A 280 -10.28 -25.77 7.38
C LEU A 280 -10.55 -26.26 5.96
N LYS A 281 -11.82 -26.54 5.61
CA LYS A 281 -12.19 -27.06 4.30
C LYS A 281 -11.98 -26.02 3.20
N ALA A 282 -12.28 -24.76 3.50
CA ALA A 282 -12.09 -23.66 2.56
C ALA A 282 -10.60 -23.42 2.29
N GLN A 283 -9.75 -23.39 3.33
CA GLN A 283 -8.30 -23.23 3.18
C GLN A 283 -7.68 -24.42 2.42
N LYS A 284 -8.05 -25.66 2.75
CA LYS A 284 -7.59 -26.85 2.01
C LYS A 284 -7.96 -26.77 0.52
N SER A 285 -9.21 -26.46 0.21
CA SER A 285 -9.69 -26.36 -1.17
C SER A 285 -9.01 -25.22 -1.94
N LEU A 286 -8.72 -24.11 -1.27
CA LEU A 286 -7.97 -22.98 -1.83
C LEU A 286 -6.56 -23.40 -2.24
N LEU A 287 -5.83 -24.07 -1.34
CA LEU A 287 -4.48 -24.58 -1.58
C LEU A 287 -4.46 -25.54 -2.78
N GLN A 288 -5.33 -26.55 -2.76
CA GLN A 288 -5.46 -27.53 -3.84
C GLN A 288 -5.74 -26.85 -5.19
N LYS A 289 -6.70 -25.93 -5.25
CA LYS A 289 -7.06 -25.21 -6.47
C LYS A 289 -5.90 -24.40 -7.05
N ALA A 290 -5.11 -23.76 -6.19
CA ALA A 290 -3.93 -23.03 -6.62
C ALA A 290 -2.82 -23.98 -7.11
N TRP A 291 -2.55 -25.06 -6.37
CA TRP A 291 -1.50 -26.02 -6.73
C TRP A 291 -1.82 -26.79 -8.01
N ASP A 292 -3.07 -27.26 -8.19
CA ASP A 292 -3.52 -27.93 -9.41
C ASP A 292 -3.35 -27.04 -10.66
N SER A 293 -3.49 -25.71 -10.49
CA SER A 293 -3.30 -24.74 -11.57
C SER A 293 -1.84 -24.33 -11.81
N SER A 294 -0.93 -24.66 -10.89
CA SER A 294 0.45 -24.15 -10.91
C SER A 294 1.36 -24.84 -11.93
N GLY A 295 1.01 -26.08 -12.31
CA GLY A 295 1.88 -26.95 -13.10
C GLY A 295 3.02 -27.59 -12.30
N PHE A 296 3.11 -27.34 -10.99
CA PHE A 296 4.07 -27.99 -10.10
C PHE A 296 3.45 -29.16 -9.35
N SER A 297 4.24 -30.22 -9.16
CA SER A 297 3.88 -31.27 -8.23
C SER A 297 3.98 -30.77 -6.80
N SER A 298 3.24 -31.42 -5.89
CA SER A 298 3.25 -31.04 -4.49
C SER A 298 4.65 -31.08 -3.88
N ASP A 299 5.54 -31.98 -4.32
CA ASP A 299 6.94 -32.12 -3.87
C ASP A 299 7.84 -30.95 -4.30
N GLN A 300 7.49 -30.23 -5.36
CA GLN A 300 8.27 -29.11 -5.87
C GLN A 300 8.09 -27.83 -5.05
N ILE A 301 7.01 -27.71 -4.26
CA ILE A 301 6.80 -26.57 -3.36
C ILE A 301 7.84 -26.64 -2.24
N ASN A 302 8.72 -25.63 -2.16
CA ASN A 302 9.80 -25.59 -1.19
C ASN A 302 9.39 -24.89 0.10
N TYR A 303 8.63 -23.81 -0.02
CA TYR A 303 8.28 -22.91 1.08
C TYR A 303 6.82 -22.44 0.96
N ILE A 304 6.13 -22.30 2.09
CA ILE A 304 4.87 -21.57 2.16
C ILE A 304 5.04 -20.41 3.15
N GLU A 305 4.89 -19.19 2.64
CA GLU A 305 4.65 -18.01 3.45
C GLU A 305 3.20 -18.08 3.96
N ALA A 306 3.06 -18.52 5.20
CA ALA A 306 1.78 -18.72 5.85
C ALA A 306 1.12 -17.39 6.22
N HIS A 307 -0.20 -17.44 6.39
CA HIS A 307 -0.93 -16.35 7.03
C HIS A 307 -0.45 -16.18 8.48
N GLY A 308 -0.29 -17.27 9.25
CA GLY A 308 0.53 -17.35 10.46
C GLY A 308 0.25 -16.25 11.48
N THR A 309 -0.98 -16.15 11.97
CA THR A 309 -1.37 -15.08 12.92
C THR A 309 -1.07 -15.39 14.38
N ALA A 310 -0.51 -16.55 14.70
CA ALA A 310 -0.25 -16.95 16.09
C ALA A 310 -1.52 -17.01 16.95
N THR A 311 -2.70 -17.08 16.33
CA THR A 311 -3.95 -17.31 17.05
C THR A 311 -4.08 -18.80 17.34
N LYS A 312 -4.53 -19.14 18.56
CA LYS A 312 -4.63 -20.54 18.99
C LYS A 312 -5.38 -21.41 17.98
N ILE A 313 -6.51 -20.90 17.47
CA ILE A 313 -7.34 -21.62 16.50
C ILE A 313 -6.80 -21.50 15.08
N GLY A 314 -6.33 -20.32 14.68
CA GLY A 314 -5.88 -20.06 13.30
C GLY A 314 -4.69 -20.92 12.89
N ASP A 315 -3.65 -20.97 13.72
CA ASP A 315 -2.43 -21.73 13.41
C ASP A 315 -2.71 -23.24 13.29
N MET A 316 -3.56 -23.78 14.18
CA MET A 316 -3.98 -25.18 14.11
C MET A 316 -4.75 -25.48 12.82
N ILE A 317 -5.67 -24.60 12.43
CA ILE A 317 -6.48 -24.78 11.21
C ILE A 317 -5.59 -24.65 9.98
N GLU A 318 -4.69 -23.67 9.94
CA GLU A 318 -3.79 -23.45 8.81
C GLU A 318 -2.80 -24.61 8.62
N ALA A 319 -2.13 -25.06 9.69
CA ALA A 319 -1.21 -26.19 9.62
C ALA A 319 -1.93 -27.49 9.22
N LYS A 320 -3.15 -27.72 9.74
CA LYS A 320 -3.98 -28.86 9.35
C LYS A 320 -4.46 -28.76 7.90
N ALA A 321 -4.82 -27.57 7.41
CA ALA A 321 -5.22 -27.35 6.02
C ALA A 321 -4.07 -27.70 5.08
N MET A 322 -2.85 -27.22 5.37
CA MET A 322 -1.65 -27.55 4.59
C MET A 322 -1.35 -29.05 4.63
N THR A 323 -1.41 -29.66 5.82
CA THR A 323 -1.18 -31.11 5.98
C THR A 323 -2.16 -31.93 5.13
N GLU A 324 -3.47 -31.65 5.24
CA GLU A 324 -4.47 -32.39 4.48
C GLU A 324 -4.40 -32.12 2.96
N ALA A 325 -4.02 -30.91 2.55
CA ALA A 325 -3.82 -30.58 1.15
C ALA A 325 -2.64 -31.39 0.59
N PHE A 326 -1.48 -31.36 1.24
CA PHE A 326 -0.30 -32.13 0.81
C PHE A 326 -0.54 -33.64 0.81
N SER A 327 -1.22 -34.18 1.83
CA SER A 327 -1.55 -35.61 1.90
C SER A 327 -2.43 -36.08 0.73
N THR A 328 -3.23 -35.19 0.14
CA THR A 328 -4.02 -35.52 -1.07
C THR A 328 -3.13 -35.87 -2.26
N TYR A 329 -1.91 -35.34 -2.30
CA TYR A 329 -0.93 -35.54 -3.38
C TYR A 329 0.19 -36.52 -3.03
N GLY A 330 0.16 -37.13 -1.83
CA GLY A 330 1.13 -38.15 -1.42
C GLY A 330 2.57 -37.65 -1.33
N ARG A 331 2.78 -36.38 -0.95
CA ARG A 331 4.10 -35.74 -0.81
C ARG A 331 5.07 -36.63 0.01
N GLN A 332 6.27 -36.85 -0.52
CA GLN A 332 7.29 -37.70 0.13
C GLN A 332 8.27 -36.89 1.01
N GLY A 333 8.48 -35.61 0.69
CA GLY A 333 9.33 -34.69 1.45
C GLY A 333 8.56 -33.74 2.38
N ARG A 334 9.27 -32.87 3.10
CA ARG A 334 8.66 -31.79 3.90
C ARG A 334 8.80 -30.43 3.22
N CYS A 335 7.83 -29.55 3.40
CA CYS A 335 7.81 -28.18 2.92
C CYS A 335 8.07 -27.23 4.10
N ALA A 336 8.98 -26.28 3.92
CA ALA A 336 9.22 -25.25 4.93
C ALA A 336 8.01 -24.31 5.03
N ILE A 337 7.69 -23.84 6.22
CA ILE A 337 6.70 -22.79 6.45
C ILE A 337 7.28 -21.71 7.35
N GLY A 338 6.76 -20.49 7.20
CA GLY A 338 7.11 -19.37 8.07
C GLY A 338 6.17 -18.21 7.84
N THR A 339 6.35 -17.13 8.59
CA THR A 339 5.57 -15.91 8.40
C THR A 339 6.39 -14.67 8.72
N VAL A 340 6.28 -13.65 7.88
CA VAL A 340 6.87 -12.33 8.07
C VAL A 340 6.27 -11.59 9.27
N LYS A 341 5.07 -12.00 9.72
CA LYS A 341 4.40 -11.39 10.88
C LYS A 341 5.18 -11.55 12.18
N SER A 342 6.07 -12.52 12.23
CA SER A 342 6.99 -12.70 13.36
C SER A 342 8.03 -11.57 13.44
N ASN A 343 8.42 -10.98 12.31
CA ASN A 343 9.39 -9.87 12.25
C ASN A 343 8.73 -8.50 12.38
N ILE A 344 7.68 -8.24 11.59
CA ILE A 344 7.12 -6.89 11.37
C ILE A 344 5.65 -6.78 11.78
N GLY A 345 5.16 -7.74 12.58
CA GLY A 345 3.76 -7.79 12.99
C GLY A 345 2.79 -8.00 11.82
N HIS A 346 1.50 -7.97 12.12
CA HIS A 346 0.46 -8.05 11.11
C HIS A 346 0.17 -6.68 10.50
N LEU A 347 0.54 -6.51 9.22
CA LEU A 347 0.31 -5.28 8.46
C LEU A 347 -1.09 -5.16 7.84
N ASP A 348 -2.09 -5.82 8.41
CA ASP A 348 -3.49 -5.77 7.93
C ASP A 348 -3.62 -5.87 6.39
N ALA A 349 -4.11 -4.81 5.72
CA ALA A 349 -4.31 -4.77 4.27
C ALA A 349 -3.02 -4.99 3.47
N ALA A 350 -1.85 -4.62 4.01
CA ALA A 350 -0.53 -4.80 3.40
C ALA A 350 0.16 -6.13 3.76
N ALA A 351 -0.47 -6.98 4.59
CA ALA A 351 0.18 -8.22 5.06
C ALA A 351 0.45 -9.22 3.93
N GLY A 352 -0.45 -9.31 2.95
CA GLY A 352 -0.31 -10.18 1.79
C GLY A 352 0.88 -9.82 0.91
N VAL A 353 1.03 -8.54 0.56
CA VAL A 353 2.15 -8.07 -0.27
C VAL A 353 3.49 -8.15 0.45
N ALA A 354 3.54 -7.93 1.77
CA ALA A 354 4.78 -8.13 2.53
C ALA A 354 5.24 -9.60 2.43
N GLY A 355 4.32 -10.55 2.66
CA GLY A 355 4.61 -11.98 2.48
C GLY A 355 4.98 -12.35 1.04
N PHE A 356 4.32 -11.74 0.05
CA PHE A 356 4.62 -11.94 -1.36
C PHE A 356 6.03 -11.47 -1.73
N ILE A 357 6.44 -10.27 -1.29
CA ILE A 357 7.78 -9.74 -1.53
C ILE A 357 8.84 -10.62 -0.86
N LYS A 358 8.60 -11.08 0.39
CA LYS A 358 9.47 -12.06 1.04
C LYS A 358 9.61 -13.33 0.22
N ALA A 359 8.52 -13.90 -0.27
CA ALA A 359 8.55 -15.10 -1.10
C ALA A 359 9.29 -14.87 -2.43
N ALA A 360 9.10 -13.72 -3.08
CA ALA A 360 9.82 -13.36 -4.31
C ALA A 360 11.34 -13.24 -4.06
N LEU A 361 11.74 -12.66 -2.93
CA LEU A 361 13.14 -12.60 -2.50
C LEU A 361 13.71 -13.99 -2.17
N ILE A 362 12.92 -14.88 -1.55
CA ILE A 362 13.30 -16.28 -1.35
C ILE A 362 13.52 -16.97 -2.69
N CYS A 363 12.67 -16.76 -3.70
CA CYS A 363 12.85 -17.28 -5.04
C CYS A 363 14.13 -16.75 -5.71
N SER A 364 14.40 -15.45 -5.59
CA SER A 364 15.57 -14.78 -6.16
C SER A 364 16.88 -15.20 -5.49
N TYR A 365 16.93 -15.24 -4.16
CA TYR A 365 18.13 -15.55 -3.39
C TYR A 365 18.28 -17.03 -3.05
N ARG A 366 17.24 -17.82 -3.29
CA ARG A 366 17.19 -19.26 -3.06
C ARG A 366 17.54 -19.63 -1.62
N LYS A 367 17.09 -18.79 -0.69
CA LYS A 367 17.36 -18.90 0.75
C LYS A 367 16.10 -18.54 1.53
N ILE A 368 15.73 -19.36 2.50
CA ILE A 368 14.57 -19.16 3.36
C ILE A 368 15.06 -18.53 4.67
N PRO A 369 14.61 -17.33 5.04
CA PRO A 369 14.95 -16.71 6.32
C PRO A 369 14.21 -17.40 7.49
N PRO A 370 14.72 -17.28 8.72
CA PRO A 370 14.06 -17.84 9.90
C PRO A 370 12.72 -17.14 10.18
N SER A 371 11.72 -17.93 10.54
CA SER A 371 10.51 -17.49 11.23
C SER A 371 10.86 -17.37 12.71
N ILE A 372 10.89 -16.15 13.22
CA ILE A 372 11.33 -15.90 14.60
C ILE A 372 10.21 -16.16 15.61
N HIS A 373 10.57 -16.22 16.89
CA HIS A 373 9.68 -16.55 18.00
C HIS A 373 9.11 -17.98 17.97
N TYR A 374 9.68 -18.87 17.14
CA TYR A 374 9.43 -20.29 17.18
C TYR A 374 10.55 -20.99 17.96
N THR A 375 10.23 -21.50 19.13
CA THR A 375 11.17 -22.16 20.05
C THR A 375 10.70 -23.55 20.45
N THR A 376 9.39 -23.72 20.68
CA THR A 376 8.77 -24.98 21.06
C THR A 376 7.54 -25.19 20.17
N PRO A 377 7.47 -26.28 19.40
CA PRO A 377 6.34 -26.57 18.53
C PRO A 377 5.01 -26.56 19.31
N ASN A 378 3.96 -25.98 18.72
CA ASN A 378 2.64 -26.06 19.30
C ASN A 378 2.17 -27.52 19.34
N GLN A 379 1.98 -28.05 20.56
CA GLN A 379 1.58 -29.44 20.82
C GLN A 379 0.22 -29.85 20.21
N HIS A 380 -0.59 -28.89 19.76
CA HIS A 380 -1.84 -29.18 19.06
C HIS A 380 -1.67 -29.35 17.54
N ILE A 381 -0.44 -29.21 17.04
CA ILE A 381 -0.06 -29.43 15.64
C ILE A 381 0.89 -30.63 15.60
N ASP A 382 0.51 -31.68 14.88
CA ASP A 382 1.33 -32.89 14.71
C ASP A 382 2.44 -32.67 13.68
N PHE A 383 3.45 -31.86 14.04
CA PHE A 383 4.57 -31.57 13.16
C PHE A 383 5.45 -32.80 12.88
N ASP A 384 5.44 -33.82 13.73
CA ASP A 384 6.26 -35.03 13.55
C ASP A 384 5.81 -35.84 12.32
N HIS A 385 4.50 -35.88 12.06
CA HIS A 385 3.92 -36.58 10.90
C HIS A 385 3.43 -35.62 9.81
N SER A 386 3.67 -34.31 9.96
CA SER A 386 3.22 -33.31 9.00
C SER A 386 4.20 -33.18 7.81
N PRO A 387 3.68 -33.04 6.58
CA PRO A 387 4.49 -32.68 5.40
C PRO A 387 4.98 -31.23 5.45
N VAL A 388 4.71 -30.46 6.51
CA VAL A 388 5.28 -29.13 6.74
C VAL A 388 6.15 -29.08 8.00
N TYR A 389 7.09 -28.14 8.04
CA TYR A 389 7.90 -27.79 9.21
C TYR A 389 8.15 -26.29 9.26
N VAL A 390 8.23 -25.72 10.47
CA VAL A 390 8.56 -24.29 10.62
C VAL A 390 10.05 -24.08 10.40
N CYS A 391 10.41 -23.15 9.51
CA CYS A 391 11.80 -22.80 9.23
C CYS A 391 12.31 -21.82 10.28
N ASP A 392 13.00 -22.31 11.31
CA ASP A 392 13.49 -21.53 12.46
C ASP A 392 14.94 -21.04 12.31
N CYS A 393 15.63 -21.52 11.28
CA CYS A 393 16.99 -21.12 10.90
C CYS A 393 17.08 -20.86 9.39
N PRO A 394 18.04 -20.03 8.93
CA PRO A 394 18.24 -19.80 7.50
C PRO A 394 18.52 -21.11 6.75
N THR A 395 17.76 -21.38 5.69
CA THR A 395 17.83 -22.65 4.94
C THR A 395 17.96 -22.41 3.44
N ASP A 396 18.95 -23.01 2.79
CA ASP A 396 19.14 -22.90 1.34
C ASP A 396 18.17 -23.80 0.55
N ILE A 397 17.72 -23.32 -0.60
CA ILE A 397 16.89 -24.08 -1.54
C ILE A 397 17.79 -24.69 -2.62
N ASN A 398 17.90 -26.02 -2.61
CA ASN A 398 18.79 -26.78 -3.50
C ASN A 398 18.10 -27.39 -4.74
N SER A 399 16.79 -27.19 -4.94
CA SER A 399 16.04 -27.70 -6.10
C SER A 399 16.20 -26.81 -7.34
N ASP A 400 16.14 -27.35 -8.56
CA ASP A 400 16.34 -26.56 -9.79
C ASP A 400 15.56 -25.22 -9.82
N LEU A 401 14.29 -25.26 -9.42
CA LEU A 401 13.47 -24.07 -9.20
C LEU A 401 13.18 -23.91 -7.70
N ALA A 402 13.18 -22.67 -7.23
CA ALA A 402 12.62 -22.31 -5.94
C ALA A 402 11.14 -21.98 -6.14
N VAL A 403 10.24 -22.77 -5.56
CA VAL A 403 8.79 -22.62 -5.65
C VAL A 403 8.22 -22.27 -4.28
N CYS A 404 7.46 -21.18 -4.21
CA CYS A 404 6.88 -20.68 -2.97
C CYS A 404 5.35 -20.53 -3.09
N GLY A 405 4.63 -20.94 -2.04
CA GLY A 405 3.24 -20.59 -1.82
C GLY A 405 3.11 -19.37 -0.89
N ILE A 406 2.08 -18.56 -1.06
CA ILE A 406 1.78 -17.40 -0.20
C ILE A 406 0.31 -17.44 0.16
N SER A 407 0.00 -17.48 1.46
CA SER A 407 -1.37 -17.50 2.00
C SER A 407 -1.72 -16.20 2.71
N SER A 408 -2.92 -15.69 2.47
CA SER A 408 -3.51 -14.66 3.33
C SER A 408 -5.02 -14.86 3.51
N PHE A 409 -5.46 -14.87 4.76
CA PHE A 409 -6.84 -15.17 5.16
C PHE A 409 -7.44 -13.95 5.85
N GLY A 410 -8.48 -13.37 5.24
CA GLY A 410 -9.16 -12.20 5.79
C GLY A 410 -10.10 -12.59 6.92
N ILE A 411 -10.19 -11.77 7.97
CA ILE A 411 -11.16 -11.99 9.07
C ILE A 411 -12.61 -11.99 8.60
N SER A 412 -12.90 -11.37 7.45
CA SER A 412 -14.21 -11.42 6.79
C SER A 412 -14.50 -12.78 6.13
N GLY A 413 -13.54 -13.71 6.10
CA GLY A 413 -13.65 -15.04 5.50
C GLY A 413 -13.11 -15.13 4.06
N THR A 414 -12.65 -14.03 3.45
CA THR A 414 -12.06 -14.04 2.10
C THR A 414 -10.61 -14.50 2.16
N ASN A 415 -10.30 -15.62 1.50
CA ASN A 415 -8.97 -16.22 1.48
C ASN A 415 -8.32 -16.08 0.11
N CYS A 416 -7.00 -15.91 0.08
CA CYS A 416 -6.20 -15.93 -1.13
C CYS A 416 -4.94 -16.79 -0.94
N HIS A 417 -4.62 -17.59 -1.96
CA HIS A 417 -3.34 -18.30 -2.05
C HIS A 417 -2.73 -18.14 -3.45
N MET A 418 -1.44 -17.87 -3.52
CA MET A 418 -0.70 -17.72 -4.77
C MET A 418 0.55 -18.60 -4.77
N VAL A 419 0.94 -19.09 -5.95
CA VAL A 419 2.16 -19.86 -6.17
C VAL A 419 3.08 -19.10 -7.11
N ILE A 420 4.32 -18.91 -6.70
CA ILE A 420 5.37 -18.26 -7.49
C ILE A 420 6.60 -19.17 -7.60
N CYS A 421 7.45 -18.92 -8.59
CA CYS A 421 8.73 -19.61 -8.71
C CYS A 421 9.87 -18.67 -9.13
N SER A 422 11.11 -19.11 -8.89
CA SER A 422 12.32 -18.48 -9.44
C SER A 422 12.30 -18.48 -10.96
N PHE A 423 12.86 -17.44 -11.57
CA PHE A 423 13.09 -17.38 -13.01
C PHE A 423 14.50 -17.89 -13.36
N SER A 424 14.58 -18.91 -14.21
CA SER A 424 15.78 -19.72 -14.48
C SER A 424 16.99 -18.95 -15.05
N ASN A 425 16.82 -17.69 -15.46
CA ASN A 425 17.87 -16.86 -16.06
C ASN A 425 18.33 -15.67 -15.20
N CYS A 426 17.89 -15.56 -13.94
CA CYS A 426 18.31 -14.46 -13.07
C CYS A 426 19.16 -14.96 -11.91
N ILE A 427 20.48 -14.84 -12.04
CA ILE A 427 21.31 -14.37 -10.93
C ILE A 427 21.59 -12.89 -11.22
N PRO A 428 20.80 -11.93 -10.71
CA PRO A 428 21.27 -10.58 -10.67
C PRO A 428 22.21 -10.51 -9.46
N SER A 429 23.51 -10.48 -9.70
CA SER A 429 24.40 -9.76 -8.79
C SER A 429 23.77 -8.39 -8.57
N ILE A 430 23.36 -8.10 -7.34
CA ILE A 430 22.91 -6.76 -6.95
C ILE A 430 24.06 -5.83 -7.37
N ILE A 431 23.87 -5.06 -8.43
CA ILE A 431 24.66 -3.87 -8.63
C ILE A 431 24.24 -2.99 -7.48
N VAL A 432 25.05 -2.98 -6.43
CA VAL A 432 24.94 -2.01 -5.34
C VAL A 432 24.98 -0.66 -6.04
N PRO A 433 23.87 0.11 -6.10
CA PRO A 433 24.02 1.52 -6.35
C PRO A 433 24.81 1.98 -5.13
N GLN A 434 26.10 2.30 -5.30
CA GLN A 434 26.70 3.18 -4.32
C GLN A 434 25.75 4.35 -4.23
N LYS A 435 25.20 4.59 -3.03
CA LYS A 435 24.52 5.83 -2.71
C LYS A 435 25.31 6.92 -3.43
N PRO A 436 24.75 7.65 -4.41
CA PRO A 436 25.41 8.89 -4.78
C PRO A 436 25.60 9.60 -3.45
N ASN A 437 26.85 9.96 -3.16
CA ASN A 437 27.24 10.65 -1.95
C ASN A 437 26.71 12.10 -1.99
N THR A 438 25.48 12.27 -2.45
CA THR A 438 24.66 13.45 -2.37
C THR A 438 23.79 13.25 -1.15
N SER A 439 24.41 13.36 0.02
CA SER A 439 23.76 14.07 1.11
C SER A 439 23.37 15.43 0.54
N PHE A 440 22.15 15.54 0.02
CA PHE A 440 21.55 16.85 -0.11
C PHE A 440 21.33 17.30 1.33
N TRP A 441 22.18 18.22 1.76
CA TRP A 441 21.74 19.16 2.77
C TRP A 441 20.46 19.77 2.20
N VAL A 442 19.31 19.43 2.79
CA VAL A 442 18.22 20.38 2.83
C VAL A 442 18.77 21.51 3.68
N GLY A 443 19.52 22.40 3.03
CA GLY A 443 19.89 23.66 3.62
C GLY A 443 18.57 24.24 4.11
N ARG A 444 18.50 24.54 5.40
CA ARG A 444 17.56 25.52 5.91
C ARG A 444 17.89 26.81 5.16
N VAL A 445 17.34 26.98 3.97
CA VAL A 445 17.23 28.29 3.38
C VAL A 445 16.05 28.88 4.12
N ALA A 446 16.35 29.48 5.26
CA ALA A 446 15.54 30.56 5.76
C ALA A 446 15.60 31.63 4.67
N TYR A 447 14.71 31.54 3.69
CA TYR A 447 14.29 32.71 2.95
C TYR A 447 13.49 33.55 3.95
N GLU A 448 14.19 34.33 4.78
CA GLU A 448 13.67 35.64 5.14
C GLU A 448 13.69 36.48 3.86
N LYS A 449 12.80 36.17 2.92
CA LYS A 449 12.25 37.26 2.11
C LYS A 449 11.45 38.06 3.12
N LYS A 450 12.04 39.15 3.63
CA LYS A 450 11.23 40.32 3.94
C LYS A 450 10.45 40.61 2.67
N VAL A 451 9.22 40.11 2.62
CA VAL A 451 8.23 40.58 1.66
C VAL A 451 7.99 42.02 2.08
N VAL A 452 8.79 42.92 1.52
CA VAL A 452 8.38 44.32 1.45
C VAL A 452 7.22 44.29 0.46
N ILE A 453 6.00 44.30 0.99
CA ILE A 453 4.81 44.58 0.22
C ILE A 453 4.98 46.01 -0.28
N LYS A 454 5.63 46.18 -1.43
CA LYS A 454 5.50 47.39 -2.23
C LYS A 454 4.18 47.24 -2.97
N GLY A 455 3.09 47.53 -2.25
CA GLY A 455 1.80 47.73 -2.89
C GLY A 455 1.94 48.89 -3.86
N LYS A 456 2.00 48.59 -5.15
CA LYS A 456 1.61 49.54 -6.18
C LYS A 456 0.10 49.40 -6.30
N LEU A 457 -0.64 50.34 -5.72
CA LEU A 457 -2.01 50.60 -6.13
C LEU A 457 -1.92 51.23 -7.53
N VAL A 458 -2.03 50.43 -8.60
CA VAL A 458 -2.58 50.87 -9.90
C VAL A 458 -2.98 49.65 -10.74
N GLU A 459 -4.29 49.44 -10.93
CA GLU A 459 -5.02 49.50 -12.22
C GLU A 459 -6.52 49.32 -11.89
N ASP A 460 -7.40 49.98 -12.66
CA ASP A 460 -8.85 49.87 -12.47
C ASP A 460 -9.28 48.42 -12.75
N ILE A 461 -9.52 47.64 -11.68
CA ILE A 461 -10.14 46.31 -11.79
C ILE A 461 -11.54 46.51 -12.35
N ASP A 462 -11.86 45.84 -13.46
CA ASP A 462 -13.18 45.99 -14.05
C ASP A 462 -14.24 45.17 -13.29
N GLU A 463 -15.52 45.54 -13.47
CA GLU A 463 -16.62 44.93 -12.70
C GLU A 463 -16.72 43.40 -12.86
N GLU A 464 -16.26 42.84 -13.99
CA GLU A 464 -16.29 41.39 -14.22
C GLU A 464 -15.16 40.67 -13.50
N GLU A 465 -13.96 41.27 -13.47
CA GLU A 465 -12.84 40.79 -12.66
C GLU A 465 -13.17 40.84 -11.17
N TRP A 466 -13.86 41.90 -10.73
CA TRP A 466 -14.31 42.02 -9.34
C TRP A 466 -15.34 40.95 -8.97
N PHE A 467 -16.36 40.76 -9.80
CA PHE A 467 -17.37 39.71 -9.59
C PHE A 467 -16.74 38.31 -9.53
N MET A 468 -15.81 38.02 -10.46
CA MET A 468 -15.10 36.75 -10.45
C MET A 468 -14.23 36.59 -9.19
N ALA A 469 -13.60 37.65 -8.71
CA ALA A 469 -12.84 37.61 -7.46
C ALA A 469 -13.72 37.28 -6.26
N GLU A 470 -14.91 37.89 -6.15
CA GLU A 470 -15.88 37.58 -5.09
C GLU A 470 -16.40 36.14 -5.18
N LEU A 471 -16.69 35.66 -6.39
CA LEU A 471 -17.18 34.31 -6.62
C LEU A 471 -16.13 33.25 -6.27
N VAL A 472 -14.88 33.47 -6.69
CA VAL A 472 -13.75 32.61 -6.36
C VAL A 472 -13.48 32.64 -4.86
N ALA A 473 -13.54 33.82 -4.24
CA ALA A 473 -13.37 34.00 -2.79
C ALA A 473 -14.42 33.21 -2.00
N ASP A 474 -15.69 33.30 -2.39
CA ASP A 474 -16.81 32.55 -1.78
C ASP A 474 -16.63 31.03 -1.89
N ILE A 475 -16.24 30.55 -3.08
CA ILE A 475 -16.10 29.10 -3.32
C ILE A 475 -14.85 28.52 -2.64
N LEU A 476 -13.75 29.27 -2.63
CA LEU A 476 -12.52 28.85 -1.97
C LEU A 476 -12.54 29.12 -0.45
N GLY A 477 -13.54 29.83 0.05
CA GLY A 477 -13.69 30.16 1.48
C GLY A 477 -12.61 31.13 1.99
N ILE A 478 -12.17 32.08 1.15
CA ILE A 478 -11.12 33.07 1.46
C ILE A 478 -11.68 34.49 1.38
N GLU A 479 -11.15 35.43 2.17
CA GLU A 479 -11.72 36.78 2.26
C GLU A 479 -11.45 37.66 1.02
N LYS A 480 -10.28 37.51 0.39
CA LYS A 480 -9.85 38.32 -0.75
C LYS A 480 -9.00 37.50 -1.71
N VAL A 481 -9.16 37.77 -3.00
CA VAL A 481 -8.41 37.14 -4.07
C VAL A 481 -7.61 38.20 -4.82
N ASP A 482 -6.34 37.91 -5.10
CA ASP A 482 -5.56 38.69 -6.06
C ASP A 482 -5.94 38.21 -7.47
N VAL A 483 -6.48 39.09 -8.29
CA VAL A 483 -6.97 38.75 -9.64
C VAL A 483 -5.86 38.28 -10.58
N HIS A 484 -4.59 38.57 -10.26
CA HIS A 484 -3.41 38.11 -10.99
C HIS A 484 -2.77 36.85 -10.39
N ALA A 485 -3.21 36.42 -9.20
CA ALA A 485 -2.66 35.21 -8.58
C ALA A 485 -3.05 33.97 -9.36
N ASN A 486 -2.17 32.97 -9.30
CA ASN A 486 -2.43 31.67 -9.91
C ASN A 486 -3.51 30.95 -9.10
N LEU A 487 -4.69 30.78 -9.69
CA LEU A 487 -5.86 30.18 -9.05
C LEU A 487 -5.58 28.75 -8.56
N MET A 488 -4.75 27.99 -9.25
CA MET A 488 -4.36 26.64 -8.82
C MET A 488 -3.48 26.69 -7.57
N GLU A 489 -2.59 27.69 -7.46
CA GLU A 489 -1.80 27.92 -6.24
C GLU A 489 -2.67 28.40 -5.06
N MET A 490 -3.82 29.00 -5.37
CA MET A 490 -4.83 29.41 -4.38
C MET A 490 -5.77 28.27 -3.95
N GLY A 491 -5.61 27.06 -4.50
CA GLY A 491 -6.42 25.90 -4.13
C GLY A 491 -7.65 25.65 -5.02
N LEU A 492 -7.68 26.24 -6.22
CA LEU A 492 -8.66 25.87 -7.25
C LEU A 492 -8.41 24.43 -7.72
N ASP A 493 -9.39 23.54 -7.56
CA ASP A 493 -9.40 22.18 -8.12
C ASP A 493 -10.61 21.97 -9.05
N SER A 494 -10.77 20.77 -9.61
CA SER A 494 -11.87 20.46 -10.52
C SER A 494 -13.26 20.60 -9.87
N ILE A 495 -13.39 20.42 -8.56
CA ILE A 495 -14.65 20.53 -7.82
C ILE A 495 -14.99 22.00 -7.58
N SER A 496 -14.03 22.79 -7.10
CA SER A 496 -14.17 24.23 -6.95
C SER A 496 -14.40 24.90 -8.31
N ALA A 497 -13.73 24.45 -9.37
CA ALA A 497 -13.94 24.92 -10.73
C ALA A 497 -15.36 24.60 -11.25
N LEU A 498 -15.88 23.39 -11.00
CA LEU A 498 -17.28 23.06 -11.26
C LEU A 498 -18.24 23.94 -10.47
N GLY A 499 -17.93 24.27 -9.22
CA GLY A 499 -18.70 25.20 -8.40
C GLY A 499 -18.73 26.61 -9.00
N ILE A 500 -17.60 27.10 -9.49
CA ILE A 500 -17.48 28.43 -10.11
C ILE A 500 -18.28 28.46 -11.41
N ILE A 501 -18.03 27.51 -12.32
CA ILE A 501 -18.77 27.38 -13.59
C ILE A 501 -20.27 27.21 -13.34
N GLY A 502 -20.67 26.42 -12.33
CA GLY A 502 -22.08 26.21 -11.99
C GLY A 502 -22.80 27.47 -11.50
N LYS A 503 -22.07 28.44 -10.93
CA LYS A 503 -22.61 29.75 -10.54
C LYS A 503 -22.51 30.78 -11.67
N LEU A 504 -21.67 30.55 -12.67
CA LEU A 504 -21.60 31.38 -13.88
C LEU A 504 -22.73 30.98 -14.83
N ASN A 505 -23.74 31.82 -14.96
CA ASN A 505 -24.90 31.57 -15.81
C ASN A 505 -24.59 31.75 -17.32
N CYS A 506 -23.56 31.06 -17.81
CA CYS A 506 -23.06 31.11 -19.18
C CYS A 506 -22.49 29.74 -19.63
N PRO A 507 -22.52 29.43 -20.94
CA PRO A 507 -22.09 28.13 -21.46
C PRO A 507 -20.57 28.03 -21.56
N VAL A 508 -19.90 27.78 -20.43
CA VAL A 508 -18.45 27.64 -20.31
C VAL A 508 -18.11 26.24 -19.80
N HIS A 509 -17.12 25.61 -20.42
CA HIS A 509 -16.58 24.35 -19.94
C HIS A 509 -15.56 24.56 -18.82
N VAL A 510 -15.51 23.63 -17.86
CA VAL A 510 -14.55 23.65 -16.74
C VAL A 510 -13.10 23.77 -17.22
N ASP A 511 -12.78 23.13 -18.35
CA ASP A 511 -11.45 23.19 -18.97
C ASP A 511 -11.01 24.62 -19.32
N ALA A 512 -11.96 25.51 -19.63
CA ALA A 512 -11.65 26.91 -19.91
C ALA A 512 -11.17 27.66 -18.66
N LEU A 513 -11.70 27.34 -17.47
CA LEU A 513 -11.23 27.93 -16.22
C LEU A 513 -9.89 27.32 -15.80
N LEU A 514 -9.72 26.00 -15.96
CA LEU A 514 -8.48 25.30 -15.59
C LEU A 514 -7.30 25.61 -16.53
N SER A 515 -7.56 26.11 -17.74
CA SER A 515 -6.53 26.49 -18.71
C SER A 515 -6.08 27.96 -18.63
N HIS A 516 -6.71 28.78 -17.79
CA HIS A 516 -6.36 30.19 -17.58
C HIS A 516 -5.94 30.39 -16.12
N PRO A 517 -4.63 30.58 -15.84
CA PRO A 517 -4.12 30.49 -14.48
C PRO A 517 -4.57 31.64 -13.57
N SER A 518 -5.06 32.78 -14.07
CA SER A 518 -5.53 33.91 -13.26
C SER A 518 -6.94 34.38 -13.62
N ILE A 519 -7.59 35.13 -12.71
CA ILE A 519 -8.92 35.72 -12.96
C ILE A 519 -8.88 36.65 -14.17
N VAL A 520 -7.84 37.48 -14.29
CA VAL A 520 -7.67 38.41 -15.41
C VAL A 520 -7.59 37.66 -16.75
N GLU A 521 -6.81 36.57 -16.81
CA GLU A 521 -6.69 35.79 -18.04
C GLU A 521 -7.99 35.08 -18.41
N PHE A 522 -8.71 34.54 -17.42
CA PHE A 522 -9.99 33.88 -17.64
C PHE A 522 -11.07 34.86 -18.08
N VAL A 523 -11.18 36.02 -17.44
CA VAL A 523 -12.13 37.09 -17.82
C VAL A 523 -11.79 37.63 -19.22
N SER A 524 -10.50 37.81 -19.54
CA SER A 524 -10.06 38.21 -20.89
C SER A 524 -10.44 37.17 -21.95
N TYR A 525 -10.27 35.88 -21.66
CA TYR A 525 -10.71 34.80 -22.54
C TYR A 525 -12.21 34.81 -22.78
N MET A 526 -13.00 35.03 -21.73
CA MET A 526 -14.46 35.09 -21.78
C MET A 526 -14.96 36.26 -22.62
N LYS A 527 -14.35 37.45 -22.44
CA LYS A 527 -14.62 38.64 -23.25
C LYS A 527 -14.30 38.42 -24.73
N LYS A 528 -13.13 37.83 -25.04
CA LYS A 528 -12.72 37.51 -26.42
C LYS A 528 -13.64 36.47 -27.08
N SER A 529 -14.21 35.58 -26.30
CA SER A 529 -15.11 34.52 -26.77
C SER A 529 -16.57 34.99 -26.92
N GLY A 530 -16.88 36.26 -26.61
CA GLY A 530 -18.23 36.80 -26.67
C GLY A 530 -19.18 36.20 -25.63
N MET A 531 -18.64 35.55 -24.60
CA MET A 531 -19.41 34.89 -23.55
C MET A 531 -19.64 35.88 -22.41
N ALA A 532 -20.77 36.59 -22.45
CA ALA A 532 -21.16 37.50 -21.38
C ALA A 532 -21.96 36.75 -20.30
N TRP A 533 -21.52 36.85 -19.06
CA TRP A 533 -22.25 36.39 -17.88
C TRP A 533 -23.43 37.33 -17.60
N LYS A 534 -24.63 36.78 -17.34
CA LYS A 534 -25.75 37.59 -16.84
C LYS A 534 -25.55 37.80 -15.33
N LYS A 535 -25.41 39.08 -14.93
CA LYS A 535 -25.39 39.51 -13.52
C LYS A 535 -26.62 39.02 -12.74
#